data_AF-A0A7W8P7B8-F1
#
_entry.id   AF-A0A7W8P7B8-F1
#
_cell.length_a   1.000
_cell.length_b   1.000
_cell.length_c   1.000
_cell.angle_alpha   90.00
_cell.angle_beta   90.00
_cell.angle_gamma   90.00
#
_symmetry.space_group_name_H-M   'P 1'
#
loop_
_entity.id
_entity.type
_entity.pdbx_description
1 polymer ?
#
loop_
_entity_poly.entity_id
_entity_poly.type
_entity_poly.pdbx_seq_one_letter_code
_entity_poly.pdbx_strand_id
1 'polypeptide(L)'
;MSFEQGTADLAPRIQTLDEQLGLAQSQRFAPRSEKLTDRVFNEAEQMAQAYDDADDAFALPDTGLPQVNEPEGGKRGRKPLPANLPPQRIEYDVPEDQKICACCGHGMHRMGEDNSEQLHIDVKASVLQQVWFQVRMPALRAPRRPHAGPDCVDACRRCRAAMPARR
;
A
#
# COMPACT_ATOMS: atom_id res chain seq x y z
N MET A 1 24.72 -24.07 -43.85
CA MET A 1 23.54 -24.15 -42.98
C MET A 1 23.87 -23.90 -41.51
N SER A 2 24.96 -24.41 -40.92
CA SER A 2 25.30 -24.16 -39.50
C SER A 2 25.85 -22.76 -39.18
N PHE A 3 26.52 -22.11 -40.13
CA PHE A 3 27.06 -20.75 -39.94
C PHE A 3 25.96 -19.68 -39.93
N GLU A 4 24.93 -19.85 -40.76
CA GLU A 4 23.78 -18.93 -40.84
C GLU A 4 22.91 -19.01 -39.58
N GLN A 5 22.78 -20.22 -39.01
CA GLN A 5 22.13 -20.43 -37.71
C GLN A 5 22.87 -19.70 -36.59
N GLY A 6 24.21 -19.80 -36.56
CA GLY A 6 25.02 -19.04 -35.61
C GLY A 6 24.81 -17.52 -35.72
N THR A 7 24.77 -16.96 -36.94
CA THR A 7 24.50 -15.52 -37.10
C THR A 7 23.08 -15.12 -36.70
N ALA A 8 22.10 -16.00 -36.91
CA ALA A 8 20.70 -15.76 -36.55
C ALA A 8 20.48 -15.78 -35.03
N ASP A 9 21.22 -16.58 -34.28
CA ASP A 9 21.13 -16.66 -32.82
C ASP A 9 21.96 -15.57 -32.12
N LEU A 10 23.07 -15.14 -32.73
CA LEU A 10 23.95 -14.11 -32.16
C LEU A 10 23.35 -12.69 -32.27
N ALA A 11 22.66 -12.37 -33.35
CA ALA A 11 22.05 -11.06 -33.55
C ALA A 11 21.03 -10.64 -32.45
N PRO A 12 20.03 -11.47 -32.07
CA PRO A 12 19.11 -11.14 -30.99
C PRO A 12 19.83 -11.11 -29.64
N ARG A 13 20.85 -11.97 -29.45
CA ARG A 13 21.64 -11.95 -28.22
C ARG A 13 22.39 -10.63 -28.05
N ILE A 14 22.98 -10.10 -29.12
CA ILE A 14 23.66 -8.79 -29.12
C ILE A 14 22.67 -7.67 -28.78
N GLN A 15 21.49 -7.63 -29.43
CA GLN A 15 20.46 -6.63 -29.11
C GLN A 15 20.07 -6.65 -27.62
N THR A 16 19.80 -7.85 -27.07
CA THR A 16 19.43 -7.96 -25.66
C THR A 16 20.54 -7.48 -24.71
N LEU A 17 21.81 -7.69 -25.08
CA LEU A 17 22.95 -7.25 -24.28
C LEU A 17 23.15 -5.74 -24.38
N ASP A 18 22.98 -5.15 -25.56
CA ASP A 18 23.07 -3.71 -25.78
C ASP A 18 21.97 -2.95 -25.02
N GLU A 19 20.74 -3.45 -25.04
CA GLU A 19 19.63 -2.89 -24.25
C GLU A 19 19.93 -2.93 -22.75
N GLN A 20 20.43 -4.07 -22.24
CA GLN A 20 20.81 -4.21 -20.83
C GLN A 20 21.96 -3.26 -20.44
N LEU A 21 22.93 -3.08 -21.34
CA LEU A 21 24.04 -2.14 -21.12
C LEU A 21 23.55 -0.69 -21.11
N GLY A 22 22.67 -0.31 -22.03
CA GLY A 22 22.07 1.02 -22.06
C GLY A 22 21.28 1.33 -20.79
N LEU A 23 20.47 0.38 -20.31
CA LEU A 23 19.73 0.48 -19.05
C LEU A 23 20.66 0.60 -17.83
N ALA A 24 21.72 -0.21 -17.77
CA ALA A 24 22.66 -0.16 -16.66
C ALA A 24 23.46 1.17 -16.64
N GLN A 25 23.83 1.69 -17.81
CA GLN A 25 24.50 2.98 -17.93
C GLN A 25 23.58 4.13 -17.54
N SER A 26 22.31 4.13 -17.98
CA SER A 26 21.36 5.17 -17.60
C SER A 26 21.07 5.14 -16.08
N GLN A 27 20.92 3.96 -15.47
CA GLN A 27 20.72 3.87 -14.03
C GLN A 27 21.91 4.41 -13.20
N ARG A 28 23.14 4.27 -13.71
CA ARG A 28 24.36 4.71 -13.00
C ARG A 28 24.69 6.17 -13.25
N PHE A 29 24.52 6.64 -14.48
CA PHE A 29 25.06 7.92 -14.94
C PHE A 29 23.99 8.92 -15.36
N ALA A 30 22.74 8.51 -15.57
CA ALA A 30 21.68 9.47 -15.86
C ALA A 30 21.32 10.27 -14.59
N PRO A 31 21.04 11.57 -14.75
CA PRO A 31 20.54 12.38 -13.64
C PRO A 31 19.24 11.76 -13.10
N ARG A 32 19.18 11.53 -11.79
CA ARG A 32 17.98 11.00 -11.10
C ARG A 32 16.84 12.01 -11.00
N SER A 33 17.01 13.21 -11.55
CA SER A 33 16.02 14.28 -11.54
C SER A 33 15.23 14.29 -12.85
N GLU A 34 13.90 14.46 -12.76
CA GLU A 34 12.98 14.64 -13.90
C GLU A 34 13.18 15.94 -14.69
N LYS A 35 14.29 16.65 -14.45
CA LYS A 35 14.69 17.83 -15.22
C LYS A 35 15.45 17.36 -16.46
N LEU A 36 14.75 16.61 -17.32
CA LEU A 36 15.24 16.29 -18.65
C LEU A 36 14.96 17.53 -19.52
N THR A 37 16.00 18.15 -20.07
CA THR A 37 15.93 19.44 -20.78
C THR A 37 15.20 19.32 -22.12
N ASP A 38 15.17 18.13 -22.70
CA ASP A 38 14.50 17.81 -23.96
C ASP A 38 13.08 17.28 -23.71
N ARG A 39 12.22 18.12 -23.12
CA ARG A 39 10.82 17.79 -22.92
C ARG A 39 10.07 17.97 -24.24
N VAL A 40 9.94 16.88 -25.00
CA VAL A 40 9.03 16.81 -26.16
C VAL A 40 7.56 17.08 -25.76
N PHE A 41 7.25 16.98 -24.46
CA PHE A 41 5.93 17.25 -23.87
C PHE A 41 5.87 18.58 -23.09
N ASN A 42 6.56 19.63 -23.54
CA ASN A 42 6.50 20.95 -22.87
C ASN A 42 5.48 21.93 -23.46
N GLU A 43 4.53 21.46 -24.29
CA GLU A 43 3.54 22.31 -24.95
C GLU A 43 2.74 23.17 -23.96
N ALA A 44 2.36 22.62 -22.81
CA ALA A 44 1.59 23.34 -21.80
C ALA A 44 2.38 24.48 -21.11
N GLU A 45 3.65 24.26 -20.76
CA GLU A 45 4.50 25.33 -20.21
C GLU A 45 4.83 26.38 -21.29
N GLN A 46 5.01 25.96 -22.54
CA GLN A 46 5.28 26.87 -23.65
C GLN A 46 4.06 27.75 -23.99
N MET A 47 2.85 27.17 -23.91
CA MET A 47 1.61 27.94 -24.01
C MET A 47 1.47 28.91 -22.84
N ALA A 48 1.71 28.48 -21.60
CA ALA A 48 1.66 29.37 -20.44
C ALA A 48 2.64 30.56 -20.57
N GLN A 49 3.88 30.30 -21.00
CA GLN A 49 4.88 31.33 -21.25
C GLN A 49 4.43 32.31 -22.36
N ALA A 50 3.81 31.81 -23.43
CA ALA A 50 3.30 32.64 -24.53
C ALA A 50 2.09 33.50 -24.14
N TYR A 51 1.32 33.09 -23.12
CA TYR A 51 0.25 33.92 -22.55
C TYR A 51 0.78 35.00 -21.59
N ASP A 52 1.94 34.79 -20.96
CA ASP A 52 2.59 35.81 -20.12
C ASP A 52 3.31 36.90 -20.94
N ASP A 53 3.86 36.57 -22.12
CA ASP A 53 4.51 37.54 -23.03
C ASP A 53 3.51 38.33 -23.92
N ALA A 54 2.24 37.93 -23.95
CA ALA A 54 1.18 38.69 -24.59
C ALA A 54 0.54 39.62 -23.55
N ASP A 55 1.03 40.86 -23.49
CA ASP A 55 0.35 42.03 -22.90
C ASP A 55 -0.99 42.31 -23.62
N ASP A 56 -1.92 41.36 -23.59
CA ASP A 56 -3.32 41.57 -23.92
C ASP A 56 -4.12 41.31 -22.66
N ALA A 57 -4.39 42.40 -21.96
CA ALA A 57 -5.31 42.46 -20.84
C ALA A 57 -6.70 42.02 -21.29
N PHE A 58 -6.93 40.71 -21.34
CA PHE A 58 -8.27 40.15 -21.25
C PHE A 58 -8.79 40.50 -19.86
N ALA A 59 -9.52 41.61 -19.78
CA ALA A 59 -10.37 41.94 -18.65
C ALA A 59 -11.38 40.80 -18.48
N LEU A 60 -11.01 39.81 -17.67
CA LEU A 60 -11.93 38.83 -17.11
C LEU A 60 -13.11 39.61 -16.52
N PRO A 61 -14.37 39.26 -16.84
CA PRO A 61 -15.50 39.89 -16.18
C PRO A 61 -15.36 39.67 -14.67
N ASP A 62 -15.68 40.71 -13.90
CA ASP A 62 -15.63 40.73 -12.43
C ASP A 62 -16.52 39.63 -11.84
N THR A 63 -16.01 38.40 -11.83
CA THR A 63 -16.46 37.34 -10.96
C THR A 63 -16.09 37.85 -9.58
N GLY A 64 -17.06 38.26 -8.77
CA GLY A 64 -16.89 38.87 -7.43
C GLY A 64 -16.21 37.98 -6.37
N LEU A 65 -15.23 37.21 -6.79
CA LEU A 65 -14.21 36.54 -6.03
C LEU A 65 -13.18 37.59 -5.63
N PRO A 66 -12.76 37.63 -4.35
CA PRO A 66 -11.73 38.56 -3.94
C PRO A 66 -10.45 38.27 -4.74
N GLN A 67 -9.88 39.33 -5.34
CA GLN A 67 -8.58 39.27 -5.98
C GLN A 67 -7.56 38.71 -4.98
N VAL A 68 -7.01 37.54 -5.30
CA VAL A 68 -5.96 36.93 -4.51
C VAL A 68 -4.71 37.78 -4.75
N ASN A 69 -4.46 38.72 -3.86
CA ASN A 69 -3.23 39.50 -3.85
C ASN A 69 -2.05 38.53 -3.94
N GLU A 70 -1.26 38.64 -5.01
CA GLU A 70 0.01 37.94 -5.13
C GLU A 70 0.82 38.20 -3.85
N PRO A 71 1.30 37.16 -3.17
CA PRO A 71 2.01 37.35 -1.93
C PRO A 71 3.31 38.10 -2.22
N GLU A 72 3.35 39.38 -1.84
CA GLU A 72 4.55 40.20 -1.81
C GLU A 72 5.70 39.39 -1.21
N GLY A 73 6.84 39.40 -1.89
CA GLY A 73 8.03 38.59 -1.61
C GLY A 73 8.58 38.78 -0.20
N GLY A 74 7.91 38.19 0.78
CA GLY A 74 8.36 38.11 2.16
C GLY A 74 9.51 37.13 2.28
N LYS A 75 10.41 37.41 3.23
CA LYS A 75 11.55 36.56 3.57
C LYS A 75 11.09 35.11 3.64
N ARG A 76 11.79 34.22 2.92
CA ARG A 76 11.56 32.76 2.84
C ARG A 76 11.78 32.13 4.23
N GLY A 77 10.89 32.39 5.16
CA GLY A 77 10.77 31.77 6.47
C GLY A 77 9.59 30.81 6.48
N ARG A 78 9.58 29.88 7.45
CA ARG A 78 8.45 28.98 7.65
C ARG A 78 7.21 29.82 8.01
N LYS A 79 6.16 29.76 7.19
CA LYS A 79 4.86 30.31 7.57
C LYS A 79 4.38 29.54 8.82
N PRO A 80 3.91 30.22 9.89
CA PRO A 80 3.39 29.54 11.06
C PRO A 80 2.19 28.67 10.66
N LEU A 81 2.00 27.54 11.36
CA LEU A 81 0.83 26.71 11.14
C LEU A 81 -0.45 27.53 11.44
N PRO A 82 -1.54 27.31 10.69
CA PRO A 82 -2.78 28.05 10.91
C PRO A 82 -3.31 27.85 12.34
N ALA A 83 -3.52 28.96 13.06
CA ALA A 83 -3.97 28.98 14.46
C ALA A 83 -5.39 28.40 14.69
N ASN A 84 -6.12 28.10 13.61
CA ASN A 84 -7.47 27.55 13.67
C ASN A 84 -7.52 26.04 13.96
N LEU A 85 -6.39 25.35 13.91
CA LEU A 85 -6.33 23.92 14.22
C LEU A 85 -5.89 23.71 15.67
N PRO A 86 -6.60 22.86 16.45
CA PRO A 86 -6.20 22.55 17.81
C PRO A 86 -4.87 21.79 17.80
N PRO A 87 -3.81 22.32 18.44
CA PRO A 87 -2.54 21.61 18.54
C PRO A 87 -2.69 20.38 19.44
N GLN A 88 -2.28 19.22 18.95
CA GLN A 88 -2.19 18.00 19.75
C GLN A 88 -0.75 17.80 20.23
N ARG A 89 -0.51 17.85 21.55
CA ARG A 89 0.81 17.62 22.15
C ARG A 89 1.00 16.13 22.44
N ILE A 90 1.99 15.52 21.79
CA ILE A 90 2.41 14.14 22.03
C ILE A 90 3.76 14.19 22.75
N GLU A 91 3.80 13.73 23.99
CA GLU A 91 5.03 13.68 24.79
C GLU A 91 5.76 12.35 24.54
N TYR A 92 7.01 12.43 24.09
CA TYR A 92 7.89 11.27 23.96
C TYR A 92 8.93 11.30 25.09
N ASP A 93 8.70 10.53 26.14
CA ASP A 93 9.66 10.33 27.21
C ASP A 93 10.57 9.12 26.94
N VAL A 94 11.82 9.23 27.40
CA VAL A 94 12.74 8.10 27.51
C VAL A 94 12.17 7.08 28.52
N PRO A 95 12.24 5.76 28.28
CA PRO A 95 11.78 4.75 29.24
C PRO A 95 12.57 4.81 30.55
N GLU A 96 11.96 4.39 31.67
CA GLU A 96 12.52 4.54 33.03
C GLU A 96 13.90 3.88 33.19
N ASP A 97 14.12 2.73 32.55
CA ASP A 97 15.40 2.00 32.57
C ASP A 97 16.56 2.80 31.97
N GLN A 98 16.26 3.76 31.09
CA GLN A 98 17.24 4.62 30.41
C GLN A 98 17.31 6.02 31.03
N LYS A 99 16.51 6.32 32.07
CA LYS A 99 16.60 7.57 32.85
C LYS A 99 17.71 7.52 33.90
N ILE A 100 18.59 6.52 33.86
CA ILE A 100 19.68 6.33 34.82
C ILE A 100 21.01 6.68 34.15
N CYS A 101 21.81 7.52 34.80
CA CYS A 101 23.14 7.85 34.32
C CYS A 101 24.08 6.64 34.39
N ALA A 102 24.66 6.25 33.25
CA ALA A 102 25.62 5.14 33.17
C ALA A 102 26.93 5.39 33.96
N CYS A 103 27.24 6.64 34.32
CA CYS A 103 28.45 7.01 35.05
C CYS A 103 28.27 6.97 36.58
N CYS A 104 27.12 7.44 37.09
CA CYS A 104 26.91 7.64 38.53
C CYS A 104 25.63 7.00 39.09
N GLY A 105 24.83 6.32 38.26
CA GLY A 105 23.62 5.60 38.67
C GLY A 105 22.47 6.48 39.18
N HIS A 106 22.60 7.81 39.11
CA HIS A 106 21.56 8.74 39.52
C HIS A 106 20.53 8.97 38.41
N GLY A 107 19.30 9.30 38.80
CA GLY A 107 18.22 9.63 37.88
C GLY A 107 18.52 10.93 37.11
N MET A 108 18.36 10.88 35.78
CA MET A 108 18.47 12.06 34.92
C MET A 108 17.21 12.92 35.07
N HIS A 109 17.39 14.21 35.33
CA HIS A 109 16.30 15.18 35.38
C HIS A 109 16.00 15.72 33.98
N ARG A 110 14.73 16.08 33.73
CA ARG A 110 14.30 16.68 32.45
C ARG A 110 15.00 18.03 32.25
N MET A 111 15.71 18.20 31.14
CA MET A 111 16.37 19.46 30.75
C MET A 111 15.76 19.99 29.46
N GLY A 112 14.94 21.05 29.57
CA GLY A 112 14.34 21.74 28.44
C GLY A 112 13.31 20.90 27.67
N GLU A 113 12.52 21.57 26.85
CA GLU A 113 11.62 20.96 25.88
C GLU A 113 11.96 21.57 24.51
N ASP A 114 12.18 20.72 23.51
CA ASP A 114 12.29 21.15 22.12
C ASP A 114 10.95 20.90 21.42
N ASN A 115 10.31 21.98 20.96
CA ASN A 115 8.96 21.97 20.42
C ASN A 115 9.01 22.02 18.89
N SER A 116 8.51 20.97 18.23
CA SER A 116 8.31 20.95 16.78
C SER A 116 6.84 20.73 16.43
N GLU A 117 6.27 21.64 15.63
CA GLU A 117 4.88 21.56 15.18
C GLU A 117 4.80 20.90 13.79
N GLN A 118 3.97 19.86 13.66
CA GLN A 118 3.73 19.16 12.39
C GLN A 118 2.23 19.16 12.06
N LEU A 119 1.88 19.47 10.82
CA LEU A 119 0.50 19.47 10.35
C LEU A 119 0.08 18.04 9.98
N HIS A 120 -0.75 17.41 10.81
CA HIS A 120 -1.35 16.10 10.52
C HIS A 120 -2.72 16.30 9.84
N ILE A 121 -2.88 15.79 8.61
CA ILE A 121 -4.13 15.89 7.84
C ILE A 121 -4.77 14.51 7.76
N ASP A 122 -5.78 14.26 8.58
CA ASP A 122 -6.56 13.02 8.54
C ASP A 122 -7.67 13.10 7.48
N VAL A 123 -7.37 12.67 6.24
CA VAL A 123 -8.42 12.43 5.23
C VAL A 123 -9.03 11.05 5.50
N LYS A 124 -10.03 10.99 6.38
CA LYS A 124 -10.70 9.72 6.73
C LYS A 124 -11.68 9.30 5.62
N ALA A 125 -11.17 8.67 4.57
CA ALA A 125 -11.98 7.89 3.65
C ALA A 125 -12.11 6.47 4.21
N SER A 126 -13.33 6.04 4.54
CA SER A 126 -13.60 4.67 4.99
C SER A 126 -14.42 3.93 3.94
N VAL A 127 -14.03 2.67 3.69
CA VAL A 127 -14.75 1.78 2.78
C VAL A 127 -15.80 1.04 3.60
N LEU A 128 -17.07 1.20 3.22
CA LEU A 128 -18.18 0.46 3.82
C LEU A 128 -18.40 -0.84 3.03
N GLN A 129 -18.08 -1.98 3.66
CA GLN A 129 -18.35 -3.29 3.07
C GLN A 129 -19.74 -3.77 3.48
N GLN A 130 -20.64 -3.90 2.51
CA GLN A 130 -21.96 -4.49 2.73
C GLN A 130 -21.90 -5.99 2.52
N VAL A 131 -22.19 -6.77 3.56
CA VAL A 131 -22.20 -8.24 3.51
C VAL A 131 -23.63 -8.73 3.73
N TRP A 132 -24.12 -9.55 2.81
CA TRP A 132 -25.39 -10.25 2.92
C TRP A 132 -25.13 -11.74 3.09
N PHE A 133 -25.67 -12.32 4.16
CA PHE A 133 -25.48 -13.74 4.45
C PHE A 133 -26.49 -14.58 3.67
N GLN A 134 -25.98 -15.49 2.85
CA GLN A 134 -26.79 -16.55 2.28
C GLN A 134 -26.96 -17.64 3.35
N VAL A 135 -28.20 -17.86 3.77
CA VAL A 135 -28.56 -18.93 4.70
C VAL A 135 -29.26 -20.05 3.95
N ARG A 136 -28.99 -21.30 4.36
CA ARG A 136 -29.71 -22.49 3.87
C ARG A 136 -30.41 -23.20 5.01
N MET A 137 -31.46 -23.94 4.69
CA MET A 137 -32.15 -24.79 5.65
C MET A 137 -31.22 -25.87 6.21
N PRO A 138 -31.26 -26.15 7.52
CA PRO A 138 -30.46 -27.21 8.11
C PRO A 138 -30.93 -28.58 7.62
N ALA A 139 -29.98 -29.46 7.32
CA ALA A 139 -30.30 -30.84 6.99
C ALA A 139 -30.89 -31.54 8.22
N LEU A 140 -32.16 -31.94 8.15
CA LEU A 140 -32.74 -32.83 9.15
C LEU A 140 -32.00 -34.17 9.09
N ARG A 141 -31.26 -34.49 10.16
CA ARG A 141 -30.48 -35.71 10.25
C ARG A 141 -31.42 -36.89 10.43
N ALA A 142 -31.49 -37.79 9.45
CA ALA A 142 -32.21 -39.04 9.59
C ALA A 142 -31.66 -39.83 10.79
N PRO A 143 -32.52 -40.49 11.60
CA PRO A 143 -32.06 -41.26 12.75
C PRO A 143 -31.12 -42.38 12.29
N ARG A 144 -30.01 -42.55 13.01
CA ARG A 144 -29.08 -43.67 12.77
C ARG A 144 -29.84 -44.98 13.00
N ARG A 145 -29.89 -45.84 11.98
CA ARG A 145 -30.37 -47.22 12.14
C ARG A 145 -29.50 -47.89 13.21
N PRO A 146 -30.09 -48.57 14.22
CA PRO A 146 -29.30 -49.31 15.18
C PRO A 146 -28.56 -50.45 14.47
N HIS A 147 -27.29 -50.60 14.83
CA HIS A 147 -26.39 -51.63 14.37
C HIS A 147 -26.86 -52.98 14.95
N ALA A 148 -27.17 -53.94 14.09
CA ALA A 148 -27.34 -55.32 14.49
C ALA A 148 -25.96 -55.85 14.92
N GLY A 149 -25.80 -56.17 16.20
CA GLY A 149 -24.61 -56.85 16.73
C GLY A 149 -24.47 -58.27 16.16
N PRO A 150 -23.26 -58.85 16.20
CA PRO A 150 -22.91 -60.10 15.50
C PRO A 150 -23.56 -61.39 16.06
N ASP A 151 -24.40 -61.33 17.08
CA ASP A 151 -24.91 -62.54 17.77
C ASP A 151 -25.97 -63.35 16.98
N CYS A 152 -26.43 -62.87 15.82
CA CYS A 152 -27.45 -63.56 15.03
C CYS A 152 -26.90 -64.68 14.13
N VAL A 153 -25.62 -64.63 13.71
CA VAL A 153 -25.06 -65.64 12.79
C VAL A 153 -24.68 -66.92 13.54
N ASP A 154 -24.16 -66.80 14.76
CA ASP A 154 -23.79 -67.95 15.60
C ASP A 154 -25.00 -68.65 16.23
N ALA A 155 -26.08 -67.91 16.55
CA ALA A 155 -27.35 -68.48 16.98
C ALA A 155 -28.02 -69.33 15.87
N CYS A 156 -27.89 -68.92 14.61
CA CYS A 156 -28.44 -69.64 13.46
C CYS A 156 -27.63 -70.92 13.13
N ARG A 157 -26.31 -70.91 13.32
CA ARG A 157 -25.45 -72.11 13.16
C ARG A 157 -25.78 -73.20 14.19
N ARG A 158 -26.01 -72.82 15.45
CA ARG A 158 -26.39 -73.78 16.52
C ARG A 158 -27.76 -74.41 16.31
N CYS A 159 -28.74 -73.67 15.76
CA CYS A 159 -30.07 -74.23 15.48
C CYS A 159 -30.07 -75.20 14.28
N ARG A 160 -29.24 -74.97 13.25
CA ARG A 160 -29.19 -75.85 12.06
C ARG A 160 -28.56 -77.22 12.32
N ALA A 161 -27.64 -77.32 13.28
CA ALA A 161 -27.00 -78.59 13.66
C ALA A 161 -27.87 -79.49 14.55
N ALA A 162 -28.90 -78.94 15.20
CA ALA A 162 -29.76 -79.65 16.15
C ALA A 162 -31.08 -80.17 15.53
N MET A 163 -31.28 -80.04 14.22
CA MET A 163 -32.47 -80.56 13.55
C MET A 163 -32.27 -82.05 13.18
N PRO A 164 -33.02 -82.99 13.78
CA PRO A 164 -32.97 -84.39 13.37
C PRO A 164 -33.54 -84.56 11.96
N ALA A 165 -32.82 -85.32 11.12
CA ALA A 165 -33.25 -85.69 9.78
C ALA A 165 -34.59 -86.44 9.84
N ARG A 166 -35.65 -85.83 9.30
CA ARG A 166 -36.92 -86.54 9.10
C ARG A 166 -36.79 -87.45 7.89
N ARG A 167 -37.12 -88.73 8.10
CA ARG A 167 -37.34 -89.78 7.09
C ARG A 167 -38.50 -89.43 6.17
#